data_AF-V5HN70-F1
#
_entry.id   AF-V5HN70-F1
#
_cell.length_a   1.000
_cell.length_b   1.000
_cell.length_c   1.000
_cell.angle_alpha   90.00
_cell.angle_beta   90.00
_cell.angle_gamma   90.00
#
_symmetry.space_group_name_H-M   'P 1'
#
loop_
_entity.id
_entity.type
_entity.pdbx_description
1 polymer ?
#
loop_
_entity_poly.entity_id
_entity_poly.type
_entity_poly.pdbx_seq_one_letter_code
_entity_poly.pdbx_strand_id
1 'polypeptide(L)' 'NQPRCICQRPPGFVICKTCGQSTQSRVNKRCSEHPYVIHLMDMELCPSCFSENLVETHPFTRPKHAAAHD' A
#
# COMPACT_ATOMS: atom_id res chain seq x y z
N ASN A 1 -11.44 -13.98 17.22
CA ASN A 1 -11.42 -12.51 17.06
C ASN A 1 -10.20 -11.99 17.80
N GLN A 2 -9.10 -11.67 17.10
CA GLN A 2 -7.89 -11.13 17.74
C GLN A 2 -7.89 -9.62 17.55
N PRO A 3 -8.15 -8.81 18.59
CA PRO A 3 -8.43 -7.37 18.47
C PRO A 3 -7.24 -6.55 17.90
N ARG A 4 -6.02 -7.11 17.93
CA ARG A 4 -4.80 -6.49 17.36
C ARG A 4 -4.38 -7.07 16.01
N CYS A 5 -5.16 -7.98 15.44
CA CYS A 5 -4.86 -8.59 14.14
C CYS A 5 -5.14 -7.60 12.99
N ILE A 6 -4.15 -7.42 12.13
CA ILE A 6 -4.22 -6.55 10.94
C ILE A 6 -4.15 -7.33 9.61
N CYS A 7 -4.28 -8.66 9.65
CA CYS A 7 -4.15 -9.50 8.45
C CYS A 7 -5.30 -9.28 7.45
N GLN A 8 -6.50 -8.99 7.96
CA GLN A 8 -7.72 -8.75 7.17
C GLN A 8 -7.92 -7.26 6.84
N ARG A 9 -6.82 -6.48 6.74
CA ARG A 9 -6.89 -5.09 6.25
C ARG A 9 -7.58 -5.07 4.89
N PRO A 10 -8.50 -4.12 4.64
CA PRO A 10 -9.09 -3.96 3.33
C PRO A 10 -7.95 -3.74 2.31
N PRO A 11 -8.17 -4.07 1.03
CA PRO A 11 -7.18 -3.72 0.03
C PRO A 11 -7.01 -2.18 0.01
N GLY A 12 -5.92 -1.69 -0.59
CA GLY A 12 -5.63 -0.25 -0.63
C GLY A 12 -4.95 0.20 -1.91
N PHE A 13 -4.56 1.47 -1.91
CA PHE A 13 -3.61 2.04 -2.87
C PHE A 13 -2.37 2.51 -2.13
N VAL A 14 -1.21 2.27 -2.73
CA VAL A 14 0.06 2.80 -2.27
C VAL A 14 0.55 3.84 -3.26
N ILE A 15 0.99 4.99 -2.75
CA ILE A 15 1.63 6.05 -3.53
C ILE A 15 3.08 6.16 -3.08
N CYS A 16 4.02 6.07 -4.03
CA CYS A 16 5.42 6.40 -3.76
C CYS A 16 5.59 7.92 -3.76
N LYS A 17 6.08 8.49 -2.66
CA LYS A 17 6.35 9.92 -2.53
C LYS A 17 7.64 10.35 -3.22
N THR A 18 8.47 9.41 -3.67
CA THR A 18 9.70 9.70 -4.41
C THR A 18 9.45 9.85 -5.91
N CYS A 19 8.80 8.87 -6.55
CA CYS A 19 8.56 8.91 -8.00
C CYS A 19 7.12 9.25 -8.39
N GLY A 20 6.19 9.34 -7.43
CA GLY A 20 4.78 9.65 -7.67
C GLY A 20 3.94 8.47 -8.17
N GLN A 21 4.54 7.30 -8.42
CA GLN A 21 3.79 6.15 -8.91
C GLN A 21 2.79 5.65 -7.87
N SER A 22 1.58 5.32 -8.35
CA SER A 22 0.52 4.73 -7.55
C SER A 22 0.19 3.32 -8.04
N THR A 23 -0.11 2.40 -7.12
CA THR A 23 -0.42 1.01 -7.45
C THR A 23 -1.40 0.42 -6.44
N GLN A 24 -2.30 -0.46 -6.90
CA GLN A 24 -3.23 -1.18 -6.04
C GLN A 24 -2.44 -2.24 -5.25
N SER A 25 -2.17 -1.93 -3.99
CA SER A 25 -1.30 -2.71 -3.11
C SER A 25 -1.48 -2.20 -1.68
N ARG A 26 -0.73 -2.75 -0.73
CA ARG A 26 -0.67 -2.32 0.66
C ARG A 26 0.79 -2.16 1.06
N VAL A 27 1.09 -1.25 1.98
CA VAL A 27 2.41 -1.22 2.61
C VAL A 27 2.51 -2.44 3.54
N ASN A 28 3.65 -3.12 3.50
CA ASN A 28 3.90 -4.24 4.40
C ASN A 28 3.84 -3.78 5.86
N LYS A 29 2.95 -4.39 6.63
CA LYS A 29 2.81 -4.17 8.07
C LYS A 29 2.85 -5.52 8.76
N ARG A 30 3.85 -5.72 9.62
CA ARG A 30 3.97 -6.94 10.43
C ARG A 30 2.83 -7.01 11.45
N CYS A 31 2.06 -8.10 11.41
CA CYS A 31 1.03 -8.37 12.38
C CYS A 31 1.67 -8.88 13.69
N SER A 32 1.31 -8.29 14.84
CA SER A 32 1.83 -8.75 16.14
C SER A 32 1.28 -10.13 16.52
N GLU A 33 0.04 -10.42 16.13
CA GLU A 33 -0.64 -11.69 16.43
C GLU A 33 -0.21 -12.82 15.47
N HIS A 34 0.17 -12.47 14.24
CA HIS A 34 0.56 -13.42 13.20
C HIS A 34 1.86 -12.97 12.52
N PRO A 35 3.01 -13.03 13.23
CA PRO A 35 4.26 -12.44 12.76
C PRO A 35 4.88 -13.14 11.54
N TYR A 36 4.41 -14.34 11.20
CA TYR A 36 4.90 -15.15 10.07
C TYR A 36 3.94 -15.15 8.87
N VAL A 37 2.81 -14.46 8.97
CA VAL A 37 1.89 -14.32 7.83
C VAL A 37 2.45 -13.26 6.89
N ILE A 38 2.65 -13.66 5.64
CA ILE A 38 3.08 -12.79 4.55
C ILE A 38 1.89 -12.62 3.60
N HIS A 39 1.71 -11.40 3.09
CA HIS A 39 0.67 -11.09 2.13
C HIS A 39 1.31 -10.76 0.78
N LEU A 40 0.91 -11.50 -0.26
CA LEU A 40 1.50 -11.38 -1.61
C LEU A 40 1.48 -9.95 -2.17
N MET A 41 0.44 -9.18 -1.85
CA MET A 41 0.23 -7.84 -2.37
C MET A 41 0.76 -6.73 -1.45
N ASP A 42 1.51 -7.08 -0.41
CA ASP A 42 2.15 -6.12 0.48
C ASP A 42 3.55 -5.77 -0.06
N MET A 43 3.88 -4.48 -0.10
CA MET A 43 5.12 -3.96 -0.64
C MET A 43 5.89 -3.15 0.40
N GLU A 44 7.21 -3.35 0.42
CA GLU A 44 8.15 -2.60 1.25
C GLU A 44 8.85 -1.49 0.47
N LEU A 45 9.04 -1.71 -0.85
CA LEU A 45 9.71 -0.80 -1.76
C LEU A 45 8.85 -0.51 -2.98
N CYS A 46 9.00 0.68 -3.54
CA CYS A 46 8.39 1.04 -4.81
C CYS A 46 8.92 0.12 -5.92
N PRO A 47 8.07 -0.52 -6.74
CA PRO A 47 8.52 -1.41 -7.81
C PRO A 47 9.26 -0.67 -8.95
N SER A 48 9.13 0.65 -9.02
CA SER A 48 9.70 1.45 -10.12
C SER A 48 11.00 2.16 -9.76
N CYS A 49 11.12 2.65 -8.51
CA CYS A 49 12.28 3.42 -8.06
C CYS A 49 12.96 2.86 -6.81
N PHE A 50 12.47 1.74 -6.28
CA PHE A 50 12.99 1.06 -5.09
C PHE A 50 13.06 1.91 -3.82
N SER A 51 12.37 3.06 -3.79
CA SER A 51 12.22 3.88 -2.58
C SER A 51 11.28 3.23 -1.58
N GLU A 52 11.64 3.33 -0.30
CA GLU A 52 10.81 2.95 0.85
C GLU A 52 9.76 4.01 1.22
N ASN A 53 9.78 5.19 0.58
CA ASN A 53 8.86 6.29 0.89
C ASN A 53 7.48 6.04 0.26
N LEU A 54 6.75 5.12 0.87
CA LEU A 54 5.44 4.62 0.44
C LEU A 54 4.35 5.05 1.43
N VAL A 55 3.23 5.51 0.91
CA VAL A 55 2.07 5.91 1.71
C VAL A 55 0.83 5.15 1.24
N GLU A 56 0.18 4.43 2.17
CA GLU A 56 -1.16 3.88 1.95
C GLU A 56 -2.21 5.00 1.98
N THR A 57 -3.09 5.03 0.99
CA THR A 57 -4.22 5.96 0.96
C THR A 57 -5.54 5.22 1.12
N HIS A 58 -6.34 5.65 2.09
CA HIS A 58 -7.73 5.22 2.29
C HIS A 58 -8.63 6.47 2.40
N PRO A 59 -9.85 6.47 1.81
CA PRO A 59 -10.48 5.37 1.07
C PRO A 59 -9.83 5.10 -0.30
N PHE A 60 -10.27 4.01 -0.93
CA PHE A 60 -9.80 3.45 -2.21
C PHE A 60 -10.07 4.35 -3.43
N THR A 61 -9.94 5.66 -3.31
CA THR A 61 -10.09 6.55 -4.45
C THR A 61 -8.80 6.49 -5.25
N ARG A 62 -8.86 5.87 -6.44
CA ARG A 62 -7.81 6.05 -7.44
C ARG A 62 -7.58 7.56 -7.54
N PRO A 63 -6.36 8.07 -7.30
CA PRO A 63 -6.09 9.47 -7.56
C PRO A 63 -6.51 9.70 -9.00
N LYS A 64 -7.50 10.57 -9.22
CA LYS A 64 -7.80 11.02 -10.58
C LYS A 64 -6.50 11.64 -11.04
N HIS A 65 -5.74 10.96 -11.89
CA HIS A 65 -4.71 11.61 -12.68
C HIS A 65 -5.38 12.86 -13.19
N ALA A 66 -4.82 14.03 -12.88
CA ALA A 66 -5.22 15.27 -13.51
C ALA A 66 -5.30 14.93 -14.99
N ALA A 67 -6.52 14.98 -15.54
CA ALA A 67 -6.73 14.82 -16.95
C ALA A 67 -5.93 15.95 -17.59
N ALA A 68 -4.72 15.64 -18.06
CA ALA A 68 -4.14 16.36 -19.18
C ALA A 68 -5.04 16.01 -20.36
N HIS A 69 -6.11 16.80 -20.50
CA HIS A 69 -6.84 16.90 -21.74
C HIS A 69 -6.27 18.13 -22.44
N ASP A 70 -5.79 17.89 -23.65
CA ASP A 70 -5.33 18.89 -24.61
C ASP A 70 -6.36 19.99 -24.89
#